data_AF-A0A6J4K274-F1
#
_entry.id   AF-A0A6J4K274-F1
#
_cell.length_a   1.000
_cell.length_b   1.000
_cell.length_c   1.000
_cell.angle_alpha   90.00
_cell.angle_beta   90.00
_cell.angle_gamma   90.00
#
_symmetry.space_group_name_H-M   'P 1'
#
loop_
_entity.id
_entity.type
_entity.pdbx_description
1 polymer ?
#
loop_
_entity_poly.entity_id
_entity_poly.type
_entity_poly.pdbx_seq_one_letter_code
_entity_poly.pdbx_strand_id
1 'polypeptide(L)'
;MTQREANEANGRETFMVTKTQPPVLHENFVSRRDLVRYLGEGVHRKLTLLSAPTGCGKTTLLAEWSAADKEHVFAWLSLDRQDDDPVRFWAHVIEALRVNAPDLGTGPLAALEAGAN
;
A
#
# COMPACT_ATOMS: atom_id res chain seq x y z
N MET A 1 -4.29 13.43 -32.38
CA MET A 1 -5.38 13.83 -31.47
C MET A 1 -5.41 12.80 -30.36
N THR A 2 -4.66 13.08 -29.31
CA THR A 2 -4.12 12.09 -28.36
C THR A 2 -5.11 11.94 -27.20
N GLN A 3 -5.34 10.71 -26.75
CA GLN A 3 -6.23 10.33 -25.62
C GLN A 3 -5.90 11.01 -24.26
N ARG A 4 -4.95 11.94 -24.25
CA ARG A 4 -4.42 12.65 -23.07
C ARG A 4 -5.33 13.78 -22.59
N GLU A 5 -6.15 14.36 -23.46
CA GLU A 5 -6.98 15.54 -23.16
C GLU A 5 -8.42 15.19 -22.72
N ALA A 6 -8.84 13.94 -22.85
CA ALA A 6 -10.20 13.52 -22.47
C ALA A 6 -10.32 13.03 -21.01
N ASN A 7 -9.20 12.87 -20.29
CA ASN A 7 -9.19 12.37 -18.91
C ASN A 7 -9.16 13.49 -17.84
N GLU A 8 -9.16 14.77 -18.26
CA GLU A 8 -9.08 15.94 -17.36
C GLU A 8 -10.45 16.51 -16.93
N ALA A 9 -11.57 15.90 -17.33
CA ALA A 9 -12.91 16.48 -17.15
C ALA A 9 -13.87 15.70 -16.24
N ASN A 10 -13.39 14.84 -15.35
CA ASN A 10 -14.23 14.23 -14.33
C ASN A 10 -13.44 14.07 -13.02
N GLY A 11 -13.81 14.81 -11.97
CA GLY A 11 -13.16 14.85 -10.65
C GLY A 11 -13.29 13.57 -9.82
N ARG A 12 -13.02 12.42 -10.43
CA ARG A 12 -12.82 11.12 -9.80
C ARG A 12 -11.44 10.65 -10.24
N GLU A 13 -10.39 11.11 -9.56
CA GLU A 13 -9.05 10.61 -9.83
C GLU A 13 -9.03 9.11 -9.54
N THR A 14 -8.75 8.34 -10.59
CA THR A 14 -8.83 6.88 -10.59
C THR A 14 -7.84 6.28 -9.61
N PHE A 15 -8.35 5.71 -8.52
CA PHE A 15 -7.58 4.85 -7.63
C PHE A 15 -6.91 3.73 -8.45
N MET A 16 -5.58 3.70 -8.48
CA MET A 16 -4.87 2.63 -9.17
C MET A 16 -4.73 1.41 -8.25
N VAL A 17 -5.43 0.33 -8.62
CA VAL A 17 -5.37 -0.97 -7.94
C VAL A 17 -3.93 -1.50 -7.80
N THR A 18 -3.02 -1.11 -8.68
CA THR A 18 -1.59 -1.50 -8.58
C THR A 18 -0.90 -0.93 -7.34
N LYS A 19 -1.39 0.16 -6.75
CA LYS A 19 -0.86 0.70 -5.49
C LYS A 19 -1.18 -0.19 -4.31
N THR A 20 -2.18 -1.08 -4.40
CA THR A 20 -2.64 -1.93 -3.29
C THR A 20 -2.17 -3.38 -3.34
N GLN A 21 -1.32 -3.72 -4.30
CA GLN A 21 -0.82 -5.07 -4.47
C GLN A 21 0.67 -5.14 -4.15
N PRO A 22 1.11 -6.13 -3.35
CA PRO A 22 2.54 -6.40 -3.24
C PRO A 22 3.10 -6.81 -4.62
N PRO A 23 4.35 -6.49 -4.93
CA PRO A 23 4.96 -6.98 -6.16
C PRO A 23 5.06 -8.50 -6.14
N VAL A 24 4.87 -9.12 -7.30
CA VAL A 24 5.06 -10.56 -7.47
C VAL A 24 6.54 -10.90 -7.26
N LEU A 25 6.80 -11.87 -6.38
CA LEU A 25 8.15 -12.39 -6.17
C LEU A 25 8.53 -13.30 -7.35
N HIS A 26 9.64 -13.01 -8.00
CA HIS A 26 10.19 -13.89 -9.04
C HIS A 26 10.76 -15.17 -8.42
N GLU A 27 10.69 -16.29 -9.13
CA GLU A 27 11.14 -17.60 -8.65
C GLU A 27 12.60 -17.62 -8.18
N ASN A 28 13.46 -16.77 -8.75
CA ASN A 28 14.89 -16.70 -8.46
C ASN A 28 15.27 -15.64 -7.40
N PHE A 29 14.31 -15.15 -6.60
CA PHE A 29 14.64 -14.18 -5.56
C PHE A 29 15.47 -14.84 -4.43
N VAL A 30 16.38 -14.06 -3.84
CA VAL A 30 17.16 -14.53 -2.68
C VAL A 30 16.35 -14.31 -1.42
N SER A 31 15.86 -15.40 -0.83
CA SER A 31 15.12 -15.40 0.44
C SER A 31 15.97 -14.87 1.60
N ARG A 32 15.40 -13.98 2.41
CA ARG A 32 16.04 -13.34 3.57
C ARG A 32 15.33 -13.69 4.86
N ARG A 33 15.18 -14.99 5.11
CA ARG A 33 14.41 -15.56 6.25
C ARG A 33 14.70 -14.93 7.60
N ASP A 34 15.97 -14.64 7.91
CA ASP A 34 16.33 -14.02 9.18
C ASP A 34 15.72 -12.62 9.31
N LEU A 35 15.75 -11.81 8.25
CA LEU A 35 15.12 -10.49 8.23
C LEU A 35 13.60 -10.59 8.29
N VAL A 36 13.00 -11.59 7.63
CA VAL A 36 11.55 -11.86 7.74
C VAL A 36 11.17 -12.18 9.19
N ARG A 37 11.96 -13.01 9.88
CA ARG A 37 11.76 -13.29 11.31
C ARG A 37 11.86 -12.01 12.16
N TYR A 38 12.87 -11.18 11.92
CA TYR A 38 13.00 -9.89 12.62
C TYR A 38 11.80 -8.95 12.40
N LEU A 39 11.22 -8.95 11.20
CA LEU A 39 9.98 -8.20 10.92
C LEU A 39 8.78 -8.77 11.69
N GLY A 40 8.65 -10.10 11.74
CA GLY A 40 7.61 -10.78 12.51
C GLY A 40 7.68 -10.47 14.02
N GLU A 41 8.87 -10.45 14.62
CA GLU A 41 9.07 -10.04 16.01
C GLU A 41 8.64 -8.58 16.28
N GLY A 42 8.67 -7.75 15.23
CA GLY A 42 8.27 -6.35 15.26
C GLY A 42 6.77 -6.10 15.15
N VAL A 43 5.93 -7.12 14.90
CA VAL A 43 4.49 -6.95 14.62
C VAL A 43 3.72 -6.31 15.79
N HIS A 44 4.22 -6.44 17.02
CA HIS A 44 3.63 -5.83 18.21
C HIS A 44 3.93 -4.33 18.36
N ARG A 45 4.75 -3.75 17.48
CA ARG A 45 5.07 -2.32 17.49
C ARG A 45 4.01 -1.55 16.70
N LYS A 46 3.72 -0.31 17.13
CA LYS A 46 2.77 0.58 16.43
C LYS A 46 3.27 1.00 15.04
N LEU A 47 4.59 1.08 14.85
CA LEU A 47 5.23 1.44 13.60
C LEU A 47 6.61 0.80 13.52
N THR A 48 6.88 0.13 12.41
CA THR A 48 8.20 -0.42 12.07
C THR A 48 8.69 0.25 10.78
N LEU A 49 9.84 0.93 10.86
CA LEU A 49 10.46 1.60 9.72
C LEU A 49 11.59 0.74 9.14
N LEU A 50 11.42 0.25 7.91
CA LEU A 50 12.48 -0.41 7.16
C LEU A 50 13.22 0.60 6.27
N SER A 51 14.42 1.00 6.68
CA SER A 51 15.28 1.92 5.93
C SER A 51 16.54 1.22 5.40
N ALA A 52 16.83 1.42 4.12
CA ALA A 52 18.03 0.91 3.44
C ALA A 52 18.21 1.67 2.11
N PRO A 53 19.42 1.67 1.51
CA PRO A 53 19.64 2.23 0.18
C PRO A 53 18.72 1.65 -0.91
N THR A 54 18.60 2.37 -2.01
CA THR A 54 17.89 1.88 -3.21
C THR A 54 18.59 0.62 -3.74
N GLY A 55 17.81 -0.35 -4.21
CA GLY A 55 18.34 -1.62 -4.70
C GLY A 55 18.63 -2.69 -3.63
N CYS A 56 18.56 -2.37 -2.34
CA CYS A 56 18.78 -3.37 -1.27
C CYS A 56 17.66 -4.41 -1.09
N GLY A 57 16.59 -4.34 -1.89
CA GLY A 57 15.49 -5.32 -1.84
C GLY A 57 14.47 -5.10 -0.73
N LYS A 58 14.28 -3.87 -0.23
CA LYS A 58 13.28 -3.55 0.81
C LYS A 58 11.88 -4.04 0.44
N THR A 59 11.43 -3.67 -0.77
CA THR A 59 10.12 -4.05 -1.28
C THR A 59 9.99 -5.56 -1.45
N THR A 60 11.05 -6.22 -1.92
CA THR A 60 11.13 -7.68 -2.04
C THR A 60 11.04 -8.36 -0.67
N LEU A 61 11.73 -7.83 0.35
CA LEU A 61 11.67 -8.34 1.72
C LEU A 61 10.25 -8.22 2.31
N LEU A 62 9.58 -7.09 2.11
CA LEU A 62 8.20 -6.91 2.58
C LEU A 62 7.21 -7.84 1.85
N ALA A 63 7.42 -8.06 0.55
CA ALA A 63 6.63 -9.02 -0.22
C ALA A 63 6.90 -10.48 0.21
N GLU A 64 8.15 -10.83 0.53
CA GLU A 64 8.50 -12.13 1.12
C GLU A 64 7.81 -12.32 2.47
N TRP A 65 7.84 -11.29 3.33
CA TRP A 65 7.20 -11.35 4.64
C TRP A 65 5.69 -11.57 4.53
N SER A 66 4.98 -10.78 3.71
CA SER A 66 3.54 -10.94 3.54
C SER A 66 3.14 -12.27 2.89
N ALA A 67 4.00 -12.84 2.05
CA ALA A 67 3.78 -14.16 1.46
C ALA A 67 4.05 -15.30 2.46
N ALA A 68 5.03 -15.15 3.35
CA ALA A 68 5.45 -16.19 4.30
C ALA A 68 4.57 -16.24 5.55
N ASP A 69 4.11 -15.10 6.05
CA ASP A 69 3.28 -15.00 7.25
C ASP A 69 1.83 -15.38 6.92
N LYS A 70 1.31 -16.41 7.59
CA LYS A 70 -0.06 -16.93 7.41
C LYS A 70 -1.01 -16.56 8.53
N GLU A 71 -0.49 -15.95 9.59
CA GLU A 71 -1.27 -15.58 10.78
C GLU A 71 -1.86 -14.18 10.64
N HIS A 72 -1.18 -13.30 9.88
CA HIS A 72 -1.58 -11.91 9.70
C HIS A 72 -2.14 -11.62 8.31
N VAL A 73 -3.07 -10.66 8.26
CA VAL A 73 -3.60 -10.10 7.02
C VAL A 73 -2.86 -8.80 6.70
N PHE A 74 -2.31 -8.70 5.49
CA PHE A 74 -1.53 -7.54 5.06
C PHE A 74 -2.32 -6.68 4.07
N ALA A 75 -2.37 -5.38 4.32
CA ALA A 75 -2.71 -4.39 3.31
C ALA A 75 -1.42 -3.78 2.75
N TRP A 76 -1.35 -3.63 1.43
CA TRP A 76 -0.22 -3.00 0.76
C TRP A 76 -0.63 -1.61 0.29
N LEU A 77 0.25 -0.62 0.44
CA LEU A 77 0.06 0.70 -0.14
C LEU A 77 1.41 1.25 -0.64
N SER A 78 1.50 1.44 -1.95
CA SER A 78 2.63 2.13 -2.58
C SER A 78 2.36 3.63 -2.65
N LEU A 79 3.16 4.42 -1.93
CA LEU A 79 3.04 5.88 -1.89
C LEU A 79 3.88 6.54 -2.98
N ASP A 80 3.36 7.63 -3.54
CA ASP A 80 4.06 8.53 -4.46
C ASP A 80 3.85 10.01 -4.05
N ARG A 81 4.33 10.95 -4.86
CA ARG A 81 4.26 12.38 -4.55
C ARG A 81 2.83 12.94 -4.49
N GLN A 82 1.87 12.30 -5.14
CA GLN A 82 0.47 12.74 -5.13
C GLN A 82 -0.23 12.40 -3.81
N ASP A 83 0.39 11.54 -2.99
CA ASP A 83 -0.10 11.16 -1.66
C ASP A 83 0.37 12.12 -0.54
N ASP A 84 1.01 13.25 -0.88
CA ASP A 84 1.42 14.30 0.08
C ASP A 84 0.23 15.18 0.53
N ASP A 85 -0.97 14.92 -0.01
CA ASP A 85 -2.22 15.46 0.51
C ASP A 85 -2.79 14.52 1.60
N PRO A 86 -3.02 15.00 2.84
CA PRO A 86 -3.51 14.15 3.93
C PRO A 86 -4.85 13.46 3.64
N VAL A 87 -5.75 14.10 2.89
CA VAL A 87 -7.06 13.53 2.55
C VAL A 87 -6.87 12.35 1.59
N ARG A 88 -6.07 12.53 0.53
CA ARG A 88 -5.70 11.45 -0.41
C ARG A 88 -4.96 10.33 0.28
N PHE A 89 -3.99 10.64 1.13
CA PHE A 89 -3.25 9.63 1.88
C PHE A 89 -4.19 8.71 2.66
N TRP A 90 -5.11 9.29 3.45
CA TRP A 90 -6.04 8.49 4.25
C TRP A 90 -7.09 7.77 3.41
N ALA A 91 -7.56 8.36 2.32
CA ALA A 91 -8.44 7.68 1.36
C ALA A 91 -7.75 6.43 0.79
N HIS A 92 -6.50 6.53 0.35
CA HIS A 92 -5.73 5.40 -0.18
C HIS A 92 -5.40 4.35 0.88
N VAL A 93 -5.17 4.75 2.14
CA VAL A 93 -5.02 3.81 3.25
C VAL A 93 -6.31 3.00 3.47
N ILE A 94 -7.47 3.66 3.46
CA ILE A 94 -8.76 2.97 3.61
C ILE A 94 -8.99 2.00 2.45
N GLU A 95 -8.75 2.43 1.21
CA GLU A 95 -8.90 1.58 0.03
C GLU A 95 -7.93 0.38 0.04
N ALA A 96 -6.69 0.55 0.48
CA ALA A 96 -5.74 -0.55 0.66
C ALA A 96 -6.23 -1.59 1.69
N LEU A 97 -6.83 -1.14 2.80
CA LEU A 97 -7.40 -2.03 3.81
C LEU A 97 -8.64 -2.76 3.30
N ARG A 98 -9.45 -2.10 2.46
CA ARG A 98 -10.66 -2.68 1.87
C ARG A 98 -10.44 -3.86 0.95
N VAL A 99 -9.23 -3.99 0.38
CA VAL A 99 -8.83 -5.19 -0.39
C VAL A 99 -9.07 -6.47 0.40
N ASN A 100 -8.87 -6.46 1.72
CA ASN A 100 -9.08 -7.61 2.59
C ASN A 100 -10.33 -7.48 3.49
N ALA A 101 -10.86 -6.27 3.67
CA ALA A 101 -12.01 -5.98 4.53
C ALA A 101 -12.94 -4.94 3.86
N PRO A 102 -13.82 -5.35 2.92
CA PRO A 102 -14.56 -4.44 2.04
C PRO A 102 -15.36 -3.34 2.75
N ASP A 103 -15.90 -3.63 3.94
CA ASP A 103 -16.73 -2.69 4.69
C ASP A 103 -15.93 -1.71 5.57
N LEU A 104 -14.61 -1.86 5.64
CA LEU A 104 -13.75 -1.05 6.49
C LEU A 104 -13.73 0.40 6.00
N GLY A 105 -13.84 1.35 6.92
CA GLY A 105 -13.62 2.77 6.63
C GLY A 105 -14.73 3.49 5.87
N THR A 106 -15.93 2.91 5.73
CA THR A 106 -17.07 3.54 5.02
C THR A 106 -17.48 4.91 5.57
N GLY A 107 -17.56 5.05 6.90
CA GLY A 107 -17.82 6.35 7.53
C GLY A 107 -16.66 7.35 7.34
N PRO A 108 -15.42 7.00 7.73
CA PRO A 108 -14.26 7.85 7.55
C PRO A 108 -14.02 8.29 6.09
N LEU A 109 -14.18 7.41 5.11
CA LEU A 109 -13.99 7.77 3.69
C LEU A 109 -15.02 8.80 3.24
N ALA A 110 -16.30 8.60 3.57
CA ALA A 110 -17.35 9.57 3.27
C ALA A 110 -17.09 10.93 3.93
N ALA A 111 -16.55 10.94 5.16
CA ALA A 111 -16.18 12.17 5.85
C ALA A 111 -14.99 12.89 5.21
N LEU A 112 -13.98 12.13 4.75
CA LEU A 112 -12.82 12.66 4.02
C LEU A 112 -13.24 13.29 2.68
N GLU A 113 -14.14 12.63 1.95
CA GLU A 113 -14.68 13.15 0.70
C GLU A 113 -15.55 14.41 0.91
N ALA A 114 -16.32 14.46 2.00
CA ALA A 114 -17.17 15.60 2.32
C ALA A 114 -16.37 16.85 2.76
N GLY A 115 -15.23 16.67 3.41
CA GLY A 115 -14.35 17.75 3.88
C GLY A 115 -13.35 18.28 2.84
N ALA A 116 -13.29 17.66 1.65
CA ALA A 116 -12.43 18.08 0.55
C ALA A 116 -13.05 19.16 -0.37
N ASN A 117 -14.24 19.67 -0.02
CA ASN A 117 -14.97 20.73 -0.74
C ASN A 117 -14.88 22.09 -0.04
#